data_AF-A0A661BSF7-F1
#
_entry.id   AF-A0A661BSF7-F1
#
_cell.length_a   1.000
_cell.length_b   1.000
_cell.length_c   1.000
_cell.angle_alpha   90.00
_cell.angle_beta   90.00
_cell.angle_gamma   90.00
#
_symmetry.space_group_name_H-M   'P 1'
#
loop_
_entity.id
_entity.type
_entity.pdbx_description
1 polymer ?
#
loop_
_entity_poly.entity_id
_entity_poly.type
_entity_poly.pdbx_seq_one_letter_code
_entity_poly.pdbx_strand_id
1 'polypeptide(L)'
;MNSSLISNFKSSTRRALFVGSDKVSVYHWVNNNIGNSYLFDASVEGFENFGRYLSEVANDPMYVLLDTPVEEYRLDTIPHVFGADRKALIGRKQDRAFRGTPYLYSEVQGREESGRRDDNIMLSAITSPDVITPWLKVLEANKVPVAGLVTVPLLLQEIKNIVPDMQDNALVFSLQSIGGLRQSFFRDKSLKFSRLVKMPRYGTQHYPPILSEELDKIRRYVTTAHLADDKKPLDIYFFGNQELLTELGKEHINSAQVRYHLLDTGDLAKECGFEQQTETPFSDKYFIYHLLKNKCKNRFAGNKDLRYFQMNQMNKSLRVASFLFMMSGIIWGGMNVLEGLTYRQQKKSDAAKADFYQVRYEVARERISALPVDPADLSTVVDAKNVLEKYQADPVDMFRLISKGLEAFPDIQISNIQWSANTDPNYKSDGEDFKNTVVKRVQNVPGLGNIGDTETAYINYQIAMFHAHLENFDGDYRKALATIDSFSTQMSQLDSVHEVSVLSLPLDIGSDASLQGSSKKDATNANFSVRVVLGVKDEA
;
A
#
# COMPACT_ATOMS: atom_id res chain seq x y z
N MET A 1 39.67 -17.71 -25.89
CA MET A 1 39.04 -16.63 -25.10
C MET A 1 38.19 -17.28 -24.00
N ASN A 2 38.83 -17.68 -22.90
CA ASN A 2 38.10 -18.21 -21.74
C ASN A 2 37.88 -17.04 -20.78
N SER A 3 36.69 -16.46 -20.85
CA SER A 3 36.19 -15.51 -19.85
C SER A 3 35.89 -16.31 -18.58
N SER A 4 36.90 -16.45 -17.71
CA SER A 4 36.64 -16.80 -16.33
C SER A 4 36.03 -15.58 -15.67
N LEU A 5 34.73 -15.66 -15.38
CA LEU A 5 34.05 -14.83 -14.41
C LEU A 5 34.81 -14.96 -13.08
N ILE A 6 35.77 -14.05 -12.86
CA ILE A 6 36.34 -13.82 -11.53
C ILE A 6 35.18 -13.28 -10.70
N SER A 7 34.55 -14.20 -10.00
CA SER A 7 33.67 -13.93 -8.89
C SER A 7 34.44 -13.04 -7.89
N ASN A 8 34.28 -11.73 -8.04
CA ASN A 8 34.67 -10.73 -7.05
C ASN A 8 33.71 -10.82 -5.85
N PHE A 9 33.64 -11.97 -5.18
CA PHE A 9 33.32 -12.00 -3.76
C PHE A 9 34.50 -11.31 -3.07
N LYS A 10 34.46 -9.97 -3.08
CA LYS A 10 35.41 -9.11 -2.38
C LYS A 10 35.48 -9.66 -0.96
N SER A 11 36.63 -10.22 -0.60
CA SER A 11 36.98 -10.53 0.79
C SER A 11 36.46 -9.40 1.65
N SER A 12 35.76 -9.72 2.74
CA SER A 12 35.20 -8.70 3.63
C SER A 12 36.34 -7.95 4.32
N THR A 13 36.94 -6.99 3.62
CA THR A 13 37.96 -6.10 4.15
C THR A 13 37.32 -5.16 5.16
N ARG A 14 37.95 -5.07 6.34
CA ARG A 14 37.53 -4.21 7.45
C ARG A 14 38.79 -3.67 8.10
N ARG A 15 38.65 -2.56 8.79
CA ARG A 15 39.76 -1.95 9.52
C ARG A 15 39.34 -1.67 10.95
N ALA A 16 40.30 -1.70 11.86
CA ALA A 16 40.10 -1.19 13.20
C ALA A 16 41.03 0.00 13.45
N LEU A 17 40.52 1.02 14.10
CA LEU A 17 41.29 2.10 14.67
C LEU A 17 41.37 1.87 16.18
N PHE A 18 42.54 1.49 16.66
CA PHE A 18 42.82 1.37 18.08
C PHE A 18 43.33 2.72 18.60
N VAL A 19 42.63 3.30 19.57
CA VAL A 19 42.86 4.68 20.02
C VAL A 19 43.36 4.67 21.46
N GLY A 20 44.62 5.08 21.64
CA GLY A 20 45.19 5.39 22.95
C GLY A 20 45.07 6.87 23.27
N SER A 21 45.74 7.32 24.33
CA SER A 21 45.71 8.74 24.72
C SER A 21 46.51 9.64 23.77
N ASP A 22 47.65 9.14 23.29
CA ASP A 22 48.66 9.95 22.62
C ASP A 22 48.88 9.52 21.16
N LYS A 23 48.32 8.36 20.78
CA LYS A 23 48.57 7.67 19.51
C LYS A 23 47.35 6.86 19.08
N VAL A 24 47.31 6.51 17.80
CA VAL A 24 46.37 5.54 17.24
C VAL A 24 47.09 4.51 16.38
N SER A 25 46.60 3.27 16.43
CA SER A 25 47.08 2.17 15.60
C SER A 25 45.97 1.67 14.68
N VAL A 26 46.24 1.58 13.38
CA VAL A 26 45.29 1.08 12.39
C VAL A 26 45.62 -0.35 12.02
N TYR A 27 44.66 -1.24 12.19
CA TYR A 27 44.78 -2.66 11.83
C TYR A 27 43.90 -2.96 10.62
N HIS A 28 44.42 -3.78 9.71
CA HIS A 28 43.69 -4.27 8.54
C HIS A 28 43.31 -5.72 8.73
N TRP A 29 42.05 -6.02 8.45
CA TRP A 29 41.54 -7.38 8.41
C TRP A 29 41.37 -7.82 6.96
N VAL A 30 42.09 -8.89 6.59
CA VAL A 30 42.00 -9.53 5.29
C VAL A 30 41.95 -11.03 5.50
N ASN A 31 40.95 -11.71 4.93
CA ASN A 31 40.83 -13.18 4.96
C ASN A 31 41.01 -13.82 6.35
N ASN A 32 40.35 -13.29 7.38
CA ASN A 32 40.42 -13.82 8.75
C ASN A 32 41.79 -13.68 9.42
N ASN A 33 42.62 -12.74 8.95
CA ASN A 33 43.91 -12.45 9.53
C ASN A 33 44.10 -10.94 9.72
N ILE A 34 44.92 -10.56 10.71
CA ILE A 34 45.32 -9.19 10.99
C ILE A 34 46.84 -9.08 10.88
N GLY A 35 47.28 -8.18 10.01
CA GLY A 35 48.70 -7.89 9.82
C GLY A 35 49.28 -6.95 10.88
N ASN A 36 50.38 -6.30 10.51
CA ASN A 36 50.96 -5.22 11.31
C ASN A 36 50.06 -3.97 11.28
N SER A 37 50.21 -3.16 12.32
CA SER A 37 49.48 -1.90 12.46
C SER A 37 50.26 -0.71 11.93
N TYR A 38 49.54 0.31 11.50
CA TYR A 38 50.08 1.63 11.17
C TYR A 38 49.85 2.56 12.34
N LEU A 39 50.92 3.15 12.86
CA LEU A 39 50.88 4.02 14.04
C LEU A 39 50.88 5.50 13.62
N PHE A 40 50.04 6.30 14.26
CA PHE A 40 49.97 7.75 14.07
C PHE A 40 49.93 8.43 15.44
N ASP A 41 50.70 9.51 15.60
CA ASP A 41 50.73 10.28 16.85
C ASP A 41 49.59 11.31 16.89
N ALA A 42 49.12 11.67 18.09
CA ALA A 42 48.14 12.74 18.30
C ALA A 42 48.80 14.13 18.18
N SER A 43 49.43 14.39 17.03
CA SER A 43 50.07 15.64 16.66
C SER A 43 49.48 16.16 15.34
N VAL A 44 49.71 17.44 15.02
CA VAL A 44 49.26 18.03 13.74
C VAL A 44 49.75 17.19 12.55
N GLU A 45 51.03 16.83 12.54
CA GLU A 45 51.64 15.98 11.52
C GLU A 45 51.02 14.57 11.52
N GLY A 46 50.74 13.99 12.69
CA GLY A 46 50.11 12.67 12.79
C GLY A 46 48.69 12.63 12.22
N PHE A 47 47.89 13.68 12.42
CA PHE A 47 46.58 13.81 11.79
C PHE A 47 46.67 13.96 10.27
N GLU A 48 47.62 14.74 9.76
CA GLU A 48 47.86 14.89 8.32
C GLU A 48 48.30 13.57 7.68
N ASN A 49 49.26 12.87 8.30
CA ASN A 49 49.72 11.56 7.87
C ASN A 49 48.60 10.52 7.89
N PHE A 50 47.75 10.55 8.91
CA PHE A 50 46.57 9.68 8.97
C PHE A 50 45.58 10.00 7.85
N GLY A 51 45.34 11.29 7.56
CA GLY A 51 44.52 11.72 6.44
C GLY A 51 45.06 11.26 5.08
N ARG A 52 46.36 11.42 4.83
CA ARG A 52 47.02 10.89 3.61
C ARG A 52 46.85 9.38 3.51
N TYR A 53 47.13 8.66 4.60
CA TYR A 53 46.94 7.21 4.65
C TYR A 53 45.51 6.80 4.26
N LEU A 54 44.49 7.49 4.77
CA LEU A 54 43.09 7.19 4.44
C LEU A 54 42.75 7.41 2.96
N SER A 55 43.43 8.35 2.29
CA SER A 55 43.23 8.63 0.87
C SER A 55 43.83 7.58 -0.07
N GLU A 56 44.83 6.83 0.40
CA GLU A 56 45.55 5.83 -0.39
C GLU A 56 44.94 4.42 -0.28
N VAL A 57 44.09 4.20 0.72
CA VAL A 57 43.50 2.88 1.02
C VAL A 57 42.01 2.83 0.64
N ALA A 58 41.51 1.62 0.41
CA ALA A 58 40.09 1.41 0.13
C ALA A 58 39.20 1.92 1.28
N ASN A 59 38.05 2.49 0.92
CA ASN A 59 37.12 3.07 1.88
C ASN A 59 36.24 2.01 2.59
N ASP A 60 36.90 1.06 3.25
CA ASP A 60 36.27 -0.05 3.94
C ASP A 60 35.80 0.32 5.35
N PRO A 61 34.78 -0.37 5.91
CA PRO A 61 34.26 -0.12 7.25
C PRO A 61 35.36 -0.11 8.32
N MET A 62 35.32 0.92 9.16
CA MET A 62 36.27 1.11 10.26
C MET A 62 35.56 0.96 11.61
N TYR A 63 36.08 0.07 12.46
CA TYR A 63 35.63 -0.10 13.84
C TYR A 63 36.59 0.62 14.77
N VAL A 64 36.10 1.40 15.71
CA VAL A 64 36.96 2.15 16.63
C VAL A 64 36.95 1.47 17.99
N LEU A 65 38.14 1.10 18.47
CA LEU A 65 38.37 0.57 19.80
C LEU A 65 39.16 1.60 20.60
N LEU A 66 38.54 2.13 21.65
CA LEU A 66 39.14 3.13 22.51
C LEU A 66 39.74 2.49 23.76
N ASP A 67 40.94 2.92 24.13
CA ASP A 67 41.63 2.51 25.33
C ASP A 67 42.30 3.72 26.01
N THR A 68 41.50 4.47 26.77
CA THR A 68 41.93 5.73 27.39
C THR A 68 41.53 5.84 28.86
N PRO A 69 42.21 6.65 29.68
CA PRO A 69 41.86 6.82 31.10
C PRO A 69 40.66 7.77 31.30
N VAL A 70 40.10 8.33 30.22
CA VAL A 70 39.01 9.32 30.25
C VAL A 70 37.62 8.66 30.18
N GLU A 71 37.55 7.36 30.48
CA GLU A 71 36.32 6.59 30.54
C GLU A 71 35.80 6.58 31.99
N GLU A 72 34.58 7.05 32.21
CA GLU A 72 33.93 7.03 33.53
C GLU A 72 32.73 6.07 33.53
N TYR A 73 32.47 5.45 34.68
CA TYR A 73 31.37 4.52 34.91
C TYR A 73 30.58 4.94 36.15
N ARG A 74 29.25 4.92 36.06
CA ARG A 74 28.37 5.15 37.20
C ARG A 74 27.29 4.09 37.26
N LEU A 75 27.19 3.45 38.42
CA LEU A 75 26.12 2.52 38.73
C LEU A 75 24.95 3.30 39.34
N ASP A 76 23.75 3.04 38.86
CA ASP A 76 22.54 3.72 39.30
C ASP A 76 21.33 2.78 39.12
N THR A 77 20.16 3.17 39.60
CA THR A 77 18.90 2.44 39.42
C THR A 77 17.84 3.31 38.77
N ILE A 78 16.91 2.69 38.04
CA ILE A 78 15.72 3.33 37.46
C ILE A 78 14.47 2.50 37.73
N PRO A 79 13.30 3.13 37.89
CA PRO A 79 12.03 2.40 37.85
C PRO A 79 11.92 1.56 36.58
N HIS A 80 11.30 0.39 36.70
CA HIS A 80 11.10 -0.51 35.56
C HIS A 80 10.03 0.04 34.60
N VAL A 81 10.47 0.82 33.61
CA VAL A 81 9.63 1.42 32.55
C VAL A 81 10.08 0.98 31.16
N PHE A 82 9.28 1.26 30.12
CA PHE A 82 9.57 0.81 28.76
C PHE A 82 9.54 1.95 27.75
N GLY A 83 10.03 1.67 26.53
CA GLY A 83 9.90 2.57 25.38
C GLY A 83 10.50 3.96 25.61
N ALA A 84 9.70 4.98 25.26
CA ALA A 84 10.12 6.38 25.32
C ALA A 84 10.43 6.84 26.75
N ASP A 85 9.66 6.40 27.75
CA ASP A 85 9.85 6.79 29.14
C ASP A 85 11.18 6.28 29.68
N ARG A 86 11.54 5.01 29.38
CA ARG A 86 12.86 4.47 29.72
C ARG A 86 13.98 5.31 29.12
N LYS A 87 13.87 5.61 27.82
CA LYS A 87 14.89 6.39 27.11
C LYS A 87 15.03 7.80 27.70
N ALA A 88 13.92 8.44 28.05
CA ALA A 88 13.91 9.76 28.66
C ALA A 88 14.53 9.76 30.08
N LEU A 89 14.22 8.76 30.91
CA LEU A 89 14.82 8.63 32.25
C LEU A 89 16.32 8.37 32.18
N ILE A 90 16.76 7.45 31.32
CA ILE A 90 18.19 7.17 31.12
C ILE A 90 18.89 8.43 30.60
N GLY A 91 18.34 9.12 29.60
CA GLY A 91 18.91 10.35 29.05
C GLY A 91 19.10 11.43 30.12
N ARG A 92 18.08 11.68 30.96
CA ARG A 92 18.19 12.64 32.08
C ARG A 92 19.27 12.25 33.08
N LYS A 93 19.41 10.95 33.39
CA LYS A 93 20.47 10.47 34.27
C LYS A 93 21.86 10.63 33.64
N GLN A 94 22.01 10.34 32.35
CA GLN A 94 23.24 10.57 31.60
C GLN A 94 23.62 12.06 31.60
N ASP A 95 22.70 12.96 31.25
CA ASP A 95 22.94 14.41 31.22
C ASP A 95 23.32 14.97 32.60
N ARG A 96 22.70 14.43 33.66
CA ARG A 96 23.05 14.78 35.04
C ARG A 96 24.41 14.23 35.44
N ALA A 97 24.72 13.01 35.03
CA ALA A 97 25.94 12.31 35.42
C ALA A 97 27.17 12.88 34.71
N PHE A 98 27.07 13.11 33.40
CA PHE A 98 28.17 13.44 32.52
C PHE A 98 27.79 14.65 31.67
N ARG A 99 28.42 15.79 31.95
CA ARG A 99 28.19 17.04 31.22
C ARG A 99 29.25 17.24 30.14
N GLY A 100 28.85 17.76 28.98
CA GLY A 100 29.80 18.23 27.96
C GLY A 100 30.40 17.15 27.06
N THR A 101 29.89 15.91 27.10
CA THR A 101 30.32 14.86 26.17
C THR A 101 29.13 14.27 25.39
N PRO A 102 29.25 14.09 24.07
CA PRO A 102 28.25 13.39 23.26
C PRO A 102 28.40 11.86 23.32
N TYR A 103 29.49 11.35 23.88
CA TYR A 103 29.81 9.93 23.88
C TYR A 103 29.33 9.27 25.17
N LEU A 104 28.06 8.92 25.16
CA LEU A 104 27.33 8.37 26.30
C LEU A 104 26.82 6.97 25.97
N TYR A 105 26.96 6.05 26.91
CA TYR A 105 26.46 4.69 26.83
C TYR A 105 25.71 4.33 28.11
N SER A 106 24.74 3.42 28.00
CA SER A 106 24.01 2.89 29.15
C SER A 106 23.68 1.43 28.92
N GLU A 107 23.76 0.63 29.97
CA GLU A 107 23.39 -0.78 29.96
C GLU A 107 22.55 -1.13 31.18
N VAL A 108 21.51 -1.94 30.98
CA VAL A 108 20.71 -2.51 32.07
C VAL A 108 21.40 -3.79 32.54
N GLN A 109 21.73 -3.87 33.83
CA GLN A 109 22.50 -4.95 34.46
C GLN A 109 21.66 -5.70 35.50
N GLY A 110 20.50 -6.17 35.08
CA GLY A 110 19.56 -6.89 35.94
C GLY A 110 18.63 -5.98 36.75
N ARG A 111 18.05 -6.55 37.81
CA ARG A 111 17.01 -5.90 38.63
C ARG A 111 17.27 -6.14 40.10
N GLU A 112 16.83 -5.21 40.93
CA GLU A 112 16.79 -5.42 42.36
C GLU A 112 15.82 -6.56 42.72
N GLU A 113 16.23 -7.40 43.67
CA GLU A 113 15.45 -8.55 44.11
C GLU A 113 14.32 -8.15 45.09
N SER A 114 14.49 -7.03 45.79
CA SER A 114 13.56 -6.53 46.80
C SER A 114 13.08 -5.10 46.48
N GLY A 115 12.11 -4.60 47.26
CA GLY A 115 11.56 -3.26 47.07
C GLY A 115 10.73 -3.12 45.78
N ARG A 116 10.85 -2.00 45.08
CA ARG A 116 10.14 -1.74 43.81
C ARG A 116 10.69 -2.59 42.64
N ARG A 117 11.79 -3.33 42.85
CA ARG A 117 12.48 -4.13 41.84
C ARG A 117 12.93 -3.29 40.66
N ASP A 118 13.60 -2.19 40.97
CA ASP A 118 14.14 -1.26 40.00
C ASP A 118 15.18 -1.95 39.13
N ASP A 119 15.38 -1.43 37.91
CA ASP A 119 16.43 -1.92 37.04
C ASP A 119 17.76 -1.31 37.44
N ASN A 120 18.76 -2.16 37.62
CA ASN A 120 20.14 -1.73 37.79
C ASN A 120 20.66 -1.26 36.43
N ILE A 121 21.28 -0.09 36.38
CA ILE A 121 21.88 0.45 35.17
C ILE A 121 23.33 0.85 35.41
N MET A 122 24.17 0.61 34.41
CA MET A 122 25.49 1.21 34.31
C MET A 122 25.43 2.29 33.25
N LEU A 123 25.78 3.52 33.64
CA LEU A 123 26.03 4.62 32.72
C LEU A 123 27.54 4.71 32.49
N SER A 124 27.94 4.95 31.25
CA SER A 124 29.35 5.14 30.90
C SER A 124 29.52 6.31 29.94
N ALA A 125 30.63 7.04 30.07
CA ALA A 125 30.93 8.17 29.22
C ALA A 125 32.41 8.27 28.91
N ILE A 126 32.73 8.81 27.73
CA ILE A 126 34.07 9.31 27.42
C ILE A 126 34.08 10.79 27.82
N THR A 127 34.62 11.10 29.00
CA THR A 127 34.48 12.42 29.63
C THR A 127 35.28 13.52 28.93
N SER A 128 36.32 13.14 28.20
CA SER A 128 37.16 14.05 27.41
C SER A 128 37.05 13.73 25.92
N PRO A 129 36.08 14.33 25.19
CA PRO A 129 35.89 14.13 23.76
C PRO A 129 37.13 14.40 22.92
N ASP A 130 38.05 15.25 23.40
CA ASP A 130 39.24 15.69 22.66
C ASP A 130 40.20 14.55 22.32
N VAL A 131 40.14 13.43 23.06
CA VAL A 131 40.99 12.26 22.77
C VAL A 131 40.56 11.55 21.49
N ILE A 132 39.26 11.59 21.14
CA ILE A 132 38.70 10.84 20.01
C ILE A 132 38.19 11.72 18.87
N THR A 133 37.67 12.91 19.20
CA THR A 133 37.00 13.80 18.24
C THR A 133 37.89 14.25 17.08
N PRO A 134 39.18 14.59 17.27
CA PRO A 134 40.08 14.91 16.16
C PRO A 134 40.21 13.75 15.16
N TRP A 135 40.33 12.51 15.65
CA TRP A 135 40.40 11.33 14.80
C TRP A 135 39.11 11.11 14.02
N LEU A 136 37.95 11.23 14.68
CA LEU A 136 36.65 11.11 14.00
C LEU A 136 36.44 12.20 12.95
N LYS A 137 36.94 13.42 13.16
CA LYS A 137 36.90 14.50 12.15
C LYS A 137 37.74 14.15 10.91
N VAL A 138 38.92 13.57 11.08
CA VAL A 138 39.75 13.12 9.94
C VAL A 138 39.05 11.98 9.18
N LEU A 139 38.39 11.07 9.89
CA LEU A 139 37.55 10.02 9.28
C LEU A 139 36.36 10.61 8.52
N GLU A 140 35.67 11.60 9.11
CA GLU A 140 34.53 12.28 8.48
C GLU A 140 34.96 13.01 7.20
N ALA A 141 36.07 13.76 7.24
CA ALA A 141 36.61 14.48 6.09
C ALA A 141 36.93 13.55 4.91
N ASN A 142 37.41 12.33 5.21
CA ASN A 142 37.69 11.29 4.22
C ASN A 142 36.48 10.38 3.93
N LYS A 143 35.30 10.71 4.45
CA LYS A 143 34.04 9.95 4.28
C LYS A 143 34.17 8.47 4.65
N VAL A 144 34.96 8.18 5.69
CA VAL A 144 35.20 6.80 6.13
C VAL A 144 33.95 6.24 6.83
N PRO A 145 33.47 5.05 6.45
CA PRO A 145 32.30 4.44 7.07
C PRO A 145 32.66 3.86 8.46
N VAL A 146 32.53 4.68 9.50
CA VAL A 146 32.70 4.25 10.90
C VAL A 146 31.54 3.36 11.32
N ALA A 147 31.84 2.09 11.62
CA ALA A 147 30.86 1.07 11.96
C ALA A 147 30.42 1.11 13.43
N GLY A 148 31.28 1.62 14.31
CA GLY A 148 30.99 1.76 15.73
C GLY A 148 32.20 2.21 16.53
N LEU A 149 31.93 2.76 17.71
CA LEU A 149 32.91 3.11 18.74
C LEU A 149 32.59 2.29 20.00
N VAL A 150 33.59 1.55 20.46
CA VAL A 150 33.54 0.73 21.68
C VAL A 150 34.84 0.89 22.46
N THR A 151 34.81 0.66 23.77
CA THR A 151 36.02 0.68 24.62
C THR A 151 36.49 -0.74 24.91
N VAL A 152 37.78 -0.90 25.24
CA VAL A 152 38.35 -2.21 25.61
C VAL A 152 37.54 -2.92 26.72
N PRO A 153 37.13 -2.25 27.82
CA PRO A 153 36.36 -2.92 28.88
C PRO A 153 34.98 -3.42 28.44
N LEU A 154 34.29 -2.67 27.57
CA LEU A 154 33.00 -3.11 27.02
C LEU A 154 33.17 -4.23 25.99
N LEU A 155 34.27 -4.20 25.23
CA LEU A 155 34.62 -5.28 24.32
C LEU A 155 34.92 -6.58 25.11
N LEU A 156 35.68 -6.48 26.21
CA LEU A 156 35.93 -7.60 27.13
C LEU A 156 34.62 -8.23 27.64
N GLN A 157 33.63 -7.42 27.99
CA GLN A 157 32.32 -7.91 28.44
C GLN A 157 31.58 -8.75 27.39
N GLU A 158 31.68 -8.37 26.10
CA GLU A 158 30.94 -9.04 25.03
C GLU A 158 31.51 -10.40 24.67
N ILE A 159 32.80 -10.63 24.93
CA ILE A 159 33.47 -11.76 24.36
C ILE A 159 33.47 -12.90 25.36
N LYS A 160 32.41 -13.71 25.27
CA LYS A 160 32.23 -14.97 25.99
C LYS A 160 33.38 -15.98 25.78
N ASN A 161 34.18 -15.78 24.72
CA ASN A 161 35.33 -16.60 24.38
C ASN A 161 36.68 -15.97 24.81
N ILE A 162 36.69 -14.76 25.36
CA ILE A 162 37.93 -14.09 25.80
C ILE A 162 38.47 -14.72 27.07
N VAL A 163 37.55 -15.08 27.96
CA VAL A 163 37.83 -15.83 29.17
C VAL A 163 36.83 -16.98 29.16
N PRO A 164 37.21 -18.18 28.70
CA PRO A 164 36.41 -19.38 28.88
C PRO A 164 36.02 -19.47 30.36
N ASP A 165 34.71 -19.52 30.64
CA ASP A 165 34.17 -19.59 32.00
C ASP A 165 34.56 -18.43 32.93
N MET A 166 34.49 -17.17 32.44
CA MET A 166 34.55 -15.99 33.30
C MET A 166 33.56 -16.13 34.47
N GLN A 167 34.13 -16.13 35.67
CA GLN A 167 33.41 -16.27 36.92
C GLN A 167 32.68 -14.96 37.28
N ASP A 168 31.79 -15.02 38.26
CA ASP A 168 30.94 -13.87 38.58
C ASP A 168 31.75 -12.67 39.08
N ASN A 169 32.65 -12.85 40.06
CA ASN A 169 33.57 -11.81 40.52
C ASN A 169 34.89 -11.90 39.74
N ALA A 170 34.97 -11.24 38.59
CA ALA A 170 36.15 -11.32 37.72
C ALA A 170 36.89 -9.98 37.63
N LEU A 171 38.21 -10.00 37.85
CA LEU A 171 39.10 -8.87 37.67
C LEU A 171 40.09 -9.19 36.54
N VAL A 172 39.99 -8.46 35.44
CA VAL A 172 40.78 -8.70 34.22
C VAL A 172 41.88 -7.66 34.08
N PHE A 173 43.11 -8.13 33.91
CA PHE A 173 44.29 -7.35 33.59
C PHE A 173 44.69 -7.62 32.15
N SER A 174 44.78 -6.56 31.35
CA SER A 174 45.26 -6.65 29.97
C SER A 174 46.23 -5.52 29.68
N LEU A 175 47.30 -5.83 28.96
CA LEU A 175 48.29 -4.86 28.54
C LEU A 175 48.03 -4.45 27.10
N GLN A 176 48.00 -3.14 26.86
CA GLN A 176 47.85 -2.56 25.53
C GLN A 176 49.11 -1.80 25.13
N SER A 177 49.50 -1.90 23.86
CA SER A 177 50.77 -1.32 23.40
C SER A 177 50.81 0.21 23.46
N ILE A 178 49.66 0.87 23.24
CA ILE A 178 49.52 2.33 23.25
C ILE A 178 48.63 2.86 24.38
N GLY A 179 48.00 1.98 25.17
CA GLY A 179 47.11 2.36 26.27
C GLY A 179 47.71 2.16 27.66
N GLY A 180 48.46 1.08 27.90
CA GLY A 180 49.05 0.76 29.20
C GLY A 180 48.46 -0.51 29.81
N LEU A 181 48.23 -0.52 31.12
CA LEU A 181 47.65 -1.64 31.86
C LEU A 181 46.19 -1.35 32.18
N ARG A 182 45.29 -2.06 31.51
CA ARG A 182 43.85 -1.97 31.73
C ARG A 182 43.38 -3.00 32.76
N GLN A 183 42.69 -2.50 33.77
CA GLN A 183 42.13 -3.27 34.90
C GLN A 183 40.61 -3.13 34.88
N SER A 184 39.89 -4.21 34.59
CA SER A 184 38.43 -4.18 34.46
C SER A 184 37.79 -5.17 35.40
N PHE A 185 36.86 -4.70 36.23
CA PHE A 185 36.13 -5.54 37.17
C PHE A 185 34.72 -5.80 36.67
N PHE A 186 34.35 -7.08 36.66
CA PHE A 186 33.06 -7.60 36.26
C PHE A 186 32.40 -8.26 37.46
N ARG A 187 31.10 -8.01 37.61
CA ARG A 187 30.23 -8.77 38.51
C ARG A 187 29.04 -9.28 37.73
N ASP A 188 28.76 -10.58 37.84
CA ASP A 188 27.71 -11.27 37.09
C ASP A 188 27.87 -11.04 35.59
N LYS A 189 29.13 -11.15 35.11
CA LYS A 189 29.54 -10.96 33.71
C LYS A 189 29.25 -9.58 33.13
N SER A 190 28.94 -8.59 33.98
CA SER A 190 28.67 -7.21 33.60
C SER A 190 29.76 -6.30 34.17
N LEU A 191 30.29 -5.39 33.35
CA LEU A 191 31.31 -4.43 33.74
C LEU A 191 30.78 -3.53 34.85
N LYS A 192 31.55 -3.35 35.92
CA LYS A 192 31.21 -2.43 37.01
C LYS A 192 32.09 -1.19 37.02
N PHE A 193 33.38 -1.37 36.76
CA PHE A 193 34.30 -0.27 36.53
C PHE A 193 35.52 -0.75 35.75
N SER A 194 36.27 0.21 35.21
CA SER A 194 37.57 -0.05 34.63
C SER A 194 38.52 1.11 34.91
N ARG A 195 39.81 0.79 35.06
CA ARG A 195 40.89 1.77 35.26
C ARG A 195 42.02 1.46 34.29
N LEU A 196 42.65 2.50 33.76
CA LEU A 196 43.86 2.41 32.96
C LEU A 196 45.04 2.97 33.74
N VAL A 197 46.11 2.19 33.85
CA VAL A 197 47.37 2.57 34.49
C VAL A 197 48.42 2.76 33.40
N LYS A 198 49.12 3.89 33.43
CA LYS A 198 50.21 4.15 32.51
C LYS A 198 51.39 3.24 32.84
N MET A 199 51.82 2.43 31.88
CA MET A 199 52.98 1.56 32.01
C MET A 199 54.24 2.28 31.51
N PRO A 200 55.43 1.96 32.07
CA PRO A 200 56.69 2.38 31.47
C PRO A 200 56.84 1.80 30.07
N ARG A 201 57.75 2.36 29.26
CA ARG A 201 57.99 1.84 27.92
C ARG A 201 58.47 0.38 28.01
N TYR A 202 57.88 -0.49 27.18
CA TYR A 202 58.27 -1.90 27.15
C TYR A 202 59.78 -2.06 26.93
N GLY A 203 60.39 -2.97 27.70
CA GLY A 203 61.83 -3.21 27.72
C GLY A 203 62.65 -2.22 28.56
N THR A 204 62.07 -1.13 29.09
CA THR A 204 62.80 -0.19 29.95
C THR A 204 62.74 -0.53 31.44
N GLN A 205 61.66 -1.19 31.87
CA GLN A 205 61.45 -1.65 33.23
C GLN A 205 60.79 -3.03 33.21
N HIS A 206 61.00 -3.79 34.28
CA HIS A 206 60.43 -5.12 34.45
C HIS A 206 58.97 -5.00 34.91
N TYR A 207 58.05 -5.63 34.18
CA TYR A 207 56.60 -5.45 34.39
C TYR A 207 56.00 -6.21 35.58
N PRO A 208 56.39 -7.46 35.91
CA PRO A 208 55.74 -8.23 36.98
C PRO A 208 55.63 -7.50 38.33
N PRO A 209 56.68 -6.82 38.86
CA PRO A 209 56.56 -6.10 40.13
C PRO A 209 55.52 -4.98 40.10
N ILE A 210 55.43 -4.26 38.97
CA ILE A 210 54.45 -3.17 38.77
C ILE A 210 53.03 -3.74 38.72
N LEU A 211 52.86 -4.89 38.04
CA LEU A 211 51.58 -5.60 37.97
C LEU A 211 51.13 -6.08 39.36
N SER A 212 52.04 -6.65 40.15
CA SER A 212 51.77 -7.09 41.52
C SER A 212 51.37 -5.91 42.42
N GLU A 213 52.09 -4.78 42.34
CA GLU A 213 51.75 -3.57 43.13
C GLU A 213 50.37 -3.02 42.75
N GLU A 214 50.09 -2.92 41.45
CA GLU A 214 48.79 -2.44 40.97
C GLU A 214 47.65 -3.44 41.26
N LEU A 215 47.94 -4.74 41.33
CA LEU A 215 47.00 -5.76 41.77
C LEU A 215 46.56 -5.53 43.22
N ASP A 216 47.51 -5.28 44.13
CA ASP A 216 47.19 -5.05 45.53
C ASP A 216 46.35 -3.78 45.73
N LYS A 217 46.67 -2.71 44.99
CA LYS A 217 45.88 -1.46 44.99
C LYS A 217 44.43 -1.70 44.56
N ILE A 218 44.23 -2.39 43.43
CA ILE A 218 42.88 -2.58 42.88
C ILE A 218 42.08 -3.59 43.69
N ARG A 219 42.71 -4.64 44.26
CA ARG A 219 42.04 -5.58 45.18
C ARG A 219 41.52 -4.86 46.42
N ARG A 220 42.36 -4.01 47.03
CA ARG A 220 41.96 -3.19 48.17
C ARG A 220 40.77 -2.29 47.84
N TYR A 221 40.76 -1.70 46.64
CA TYR A 221 39.64 -0.90 46.17
C TYR A 221 38.36 -1.72 46.00
N VAL A 222 38.41 -2.88 45.34
CA VAL A 222 37.25 -3.78 45.14
C VAL A 222 36.63 -4.18 46.48
N THR A 223 37.46 -4.54 47.46
CA THR A 223 37.00 -4.88 48.81
C THR A 223 36.42 -3.67 49.54
N THR A 224 37.11 -2.52 49.55
CA THR A 224 36.67 -1.32 50.28
C THR A 224 35.35 -0.76 49.71
N ALA A 225 35.20 -0.81 48.38
CA ALA A 225 33.99 -0.35 47.70
C ALA A 225 32.85 -1.37 47.71
N HIS A 226 33.01 -2.54 48.34
CA HIS A 226 32.03 -3.63 48.42
C HIS A 226 31.46 -4.01 47.04
N LEU A 227 32.34 -4.04 46.03
CA LEU A 227 31.95 -4.31 44.66
C LEU A 227 31.83 -5.80 44.37
N ALA A 228 32.63 -6.63 45.01
CA ALA A 228 32.58 -8.09 44.91
C ALA A 228 31.52 -8.68 45.86
N ASP A 229 30.94 -9.82 45.48
CA ASP A 229 30.14 -10.64 46.40
C ASP A 229 31.07 -11.36 47.39
N ASP A 230 30.97 -11.04 48.68
CA ASP A 230 31.79 -11.62 49.75
C ASP A 230 31.66 -13.15 49.88
N LYS A 231 30.60 -13.74 49.31
CA LYS A 231 30.37 -15.20 49.34
C LYS A 231 31.13 -15.96 48.25
N LYS A 232 31.68 -15.26 47.25
CA LYS A 232 32.35 -15.88 46.10
C LYS A 232 33.81 -15.44 46.03
N PRO A 233 34.74 -16.32 45.62
CA PRO A 233 36.14 -15.93 45.42
C PRO A 233 36.26 -14.86 44.33
N LEU A 234 37.33 -14.06 44.41
CA LEU A 234 37.73 -13.14 43.36
C LEU A 234 38.63 -13.86 42.35
N ASP A 235 38.18 -13.94 41.10
CA ASP A 235 38.94 -14.53 40.00
C ASP A 235 39.71 -13.43 39.26
N ILE A 236 41.04 -13.55 39.21
CA ILE A 236 41.94 -12.59 38.57
C ILE A 236 42.47 -13.21 37.29
N TYR A 237 42.22 -12.54 36.16
CA TYR A 237 42.64 -12.98 34.84
C TYR A 237 43.75 -12.08 34.33
N PHE A 238 44.92 -12.64 34.05
CA PHE A 238 46.05 -11.93 33.44
C PHE A 238 46.19 -12.31 31.98
N PHE A 239 46.10 -11.32 31.09
CA PHE A 239 46.43 -11.46 29.68
C PHE A 239 47.89 -11.09 29.45
N GLY A 240 48.63 -11.95 28.74
CA GLY A 240 50.03 -11.69 28.42
C GLY A 240 50.59 -12.67 27.40
N ASN A 241 51.92 -12.64 27.26
CA ASN A 241 52.68 -13.70 26.60
C ASN A 241 53.18 -14.69 27.65
N GLN A 242 53.58 -15.88 27.19
CA GLN A 242 54.04 -16.96 28.03
C GLN A 242 55.15 -16.58 29.02
N GLU A 243 56.10 -15.73 28.62
CA GLU A 243 57.19 -15.26 29.48
C GLU A 243 56.65 -14.49 30.70
N LEU A 244 55.87 -13.43 30.46
CA LEU A 244 55.29 -12.61 31.52
C LEU A 244 54.39 -13.45 32.45
N LEU A 245 53.58 -14.33 31.88
CA LEU A 245 52.64 -15.16 32.63
C LEU A 245 53.37 -16.18 33.50
N THR A 246 54.47 -16.78 33.00
CA THR A 246 55.26 -17.73 33.78
C THR A 246 55.89 -17.06 35.01
N GLU A 247 56.33 -15.81 34.89
CA GLU A 247 56.86 -15.05 36.03
C GLU A 247 55.76 -14.70 37.03
N LEU A 248 54.63 -14.16 36.57
CA LEU A 248 53.48 -13.87 37.43
C LEU A 248 52.99 -15.12 38.17
N GLY A 249 52.99 -16.28 37.51
CA GLY A 249 52.58 -17.56 38.10
C GLY A 249 53.46 -18.05 39.25
N LYS A 250 54.70 -17.56 39.39
CA LYS A 250 55.57 -17.92 40.52
C LYS A 250 55.17 -17.21 41.82
N GLU A 251 54.62 -15.99 41.71
CA GLU A 251 54.28 -15.15 42.86
C GLU A 251 52.81 -15.29 43.28
N HIS A 252 51.92 -15.67 42.36
CA HIS A 252 50.47 -15.65 42.57
C HIS A 252 49.89 -17.06 42.73
N ILE A 253 49.78 -17.51 43.98
CA ILE A 253 49.26 -18.82 44.35
C ILE A 253 47.76 -18.74 44.66
N ASN A 254 46.99 -19.70 44.13
CA ASN A 254 45.55 -19.82 44.36
C ASN A 254 45.23 -20.03 45.85
N SER A 255 44.15 -19.39 46.30
CA SER A 255 43.61 -19.52 47.66
C SER A 255 42.09 -19.69 47.60
N ALA A 256 41.45 -19.94 48.75
CA ALA A 256 40.00 -20.04 48.85
C ALA A 256 39.27 -18.73 48.50
N GLN A 257 39.92 -17.58 48.66
CA GLN A 257 39.32 -16.26 48.43
C GLN A 257 39.73 -15.64 47.08
N VAL A 258 40.85 -16.07 46.51
CA VAL A 258 41.41 -15.49 45.28
C VAL A 258 41.97 -16.57 44.39
N ARG A 259 41.56 -16.58 43.13
CA ARG A 259 42.03 -17.52 42.10
C ARG A 259 42.66 -16.75 40.94
N TYR A 260 43.79 -17.22 40.45
CA TYR A 260 44.53 -16.62 39.35
C TYR A 260 44.41 -17.48 38.10
N HIS A 261 44.14 -16.81 36.99
CA HIS A 261 44.01 -17.40 35.66
C HIS A 261 44.96 -16.68 34.72
N LEU A 262 45.93 -17.42 34.18
CA LEU A 262 46.96 -16.89 33.30
C LEU A 262 46.58 -17.24 31.86
N LEU A 263 46.33 -16.21 31.04
CA LEU A 263 45.77 -16.36 29.70
C LEU A 263 46.77 -15.89 28.65
N ASP A 264 47.40 -16.85 27.97
CA ASP A 264 48.33 -16.55 26.88
C ASP A 264 47.55 -16.07 25.64
N THR A 265 47.87 -14.87 25.19
CA THR A 265 47.18 -14.22 24.06
C THR A 265 47.40 -14.93 22.72
N GLY A 266 48.51 -15.66 22.55
CA GLY A 266 48.75 -16.48 21.36
C GLY A 266 47.96 -17.77 21.37
N ASP A 267 47.86 -18.43 22.52
CA ASP A 267 47.03 -19.63 22.63
C ASP A 267 45.54 -19.29 22.45
N LEU A 268 45.08 -18.19 23.06
CA LEU A 268 43.74 -17.65 22.81
C LEU A 268 43.52 -17.27 21.33
N ALA A 269 44.55 -16.73 20.65
CA ALA A 269 44.47 -16.42 19.23
C ALA A 269 44.31 -17.70 18.36
N LYS A 270 45.09 -18.75 18.66
CA LYS A 270 45.00 -20.06 17.99
C LYS A 270 43.63 -20.68 18.14
N GLU A 271 43.06 -20.67 19.35
CA GLU A 271 41.70 -21.14 19.60
C GLU A 271 40.65 -20.37 18.77
N CYS A 272 40.92 -19.10 18.51
CA CYS A 272 40.09 -18.25 17.68
C CYS A 272 40.32 -18.42 16.17
N GLY A 273 41.29 -19.23 15.76
CA GLY A 273 41.59 -19.54 14.36
C GLY A 273 42.41 -18.46 13.65
N PHE A 274 43.29 -17.74 14.36
CA PHE A 274 44.32 -16.90 13.74
C PHE A 274 45.68 -17.07 14.44
N GLU A 275 46.74 -17.00 13.66
CA GLU A 275 48.09 -17.05 14.19
C GLU A 275 48.60 -15.64 14.50
N GLN A 276 49.07 -15.45 15.71
CA GLN A 276 49.74 -14.23 16.15
C GLN A 276 51.11 -14.58 16.70
N GLN A 277 52.14 -13.84 16.27
CA GLN A 277 53.45 -13.89 16.93
C GLN A 277 53.34 -13.24 18.32
N THR A 278 53.73 -13.99 19.36
CA THR A 278 53.59 -13.66 20.80
C THR A 278 54.84 -13.02 21.41
N GLU A 279 55.65 -12.33 20.61
CA GLU A 279 56.91 -11.74 21.09
C GLU A 279 56.71 -10.61 22.11
N THR A 280 55.50 -10.05 22.19
CA THR A 280 55.16 -8.96 23.12
C THR A 280 53.99 -9.35 24.03
N PRO A 281 53.92 -8.83 25.27
CA PRO A 281 52.82 -9.11 26.20
C PRO A 281 51.51 -8.37 25.86
N PHE A 282 51.44 -7.67 24.73
CA PHE A 282 50.30 -6.81 24.37
C PHE A 282 49.13 -7.59 23.77
N SER A 283 47.93 -7.24 24.21
CA SER A 283 46.66 -7.89 23.83
C SER A 283 45.95 -7.23 22.64
N ASP A 284 46.56 -6.21 22.02
CA ASP A 284 45.93 -5.38 20.98
C ASP A 284 45.38 -6.19 19.82
N LYS A 285 46.22 -7.02 19.18
CA LYS A 285 45.84 -7.83 18.02
C LYS A 285 44.70 -8.79 18.38
N TYR A 286 44.73 -9.37 19.59
CA TYR A 286 43.69 -10.26 20.08
C TYR A 286 42.33 -9.55 20.21
N PHE A 287 42.29 -8.41 20.89
CA PHE A 287 41.04 -7.64 21.02
C PHE A 287 40.56 -7.08 19.68
N ILE A 288 41.46 -6.59 18.84
CA ILE A 288 41.13 -6.09 17.51
C ILE A 288 40.60 -7.22 16.61
N TYR A 289 41.17 -8.42 16.72
CA TYR A 289 40.66 -9.60 16.04
C TYR A 289 39.21 -9.88 16.40
N HIS A 290 38.91 -9.93 17.69
CA HIS A 290 37.54 -10.17 18.13
C HIS A 290 36.57 -9.07 17.73
N LEU A 291 36.97 -7.81 17.83
CA LEU A 291 36.20 -6.65 17.38
C LEU A 291 35.77 -6.80 15.92
N LEU A 292 36.73 -7.13 15.05
CA LEU A 292 36.52 -7.21 13.61
C LEU A 292 35.81 -8.50 13.18
N LYS A 293 36.10 -9.64 13.83
CA LYS A 293 35.43 -10.92 13.58
C LYS A 293 33.95 -10.85 13.92
N ASN A 294 33.63 -10.41 15.14
CA ASN A 294 32.28 -10.40 15.67
C ASN A 294 31.46 -9.18 15.21
N LYS A 295 32.10 -8.19 14.58
CA LYS A 295 31.46 -6.92 14.19
C LYS A 295 30.75 -6.29 15.38
N CYS A 296 31.48 -6.08 16.47
CA CYS A 296 30.88 -5.62 17.73
C CYS A 296 30.04 -4.37 17.51
N LYS A 297 28.95 -4.31 18.26
CA LYS A 297 27.95 -3.26 18.10
C LYS A 297 28.53 -1.93 18.59
N ASN A 298 28.11 -0.86 17.95
CA ASN A 298 28.40 0.48 18.41
C ASN A 298 27.87 0.70 19.84
N ARG A 299 28.67 1.29 20.72
CA ARG A 299 28.29 1.65 22.09
C ARG A 299 28.27 3.16 22.33
N PHE A 300 29.20 3.90 21.72
CA PHE A 300 29.37 5.35 21.98
C PHE A 300 29.13 6.26 20.77
N ALA A 301 29.32 5.80 19.54
CA ALA A 301 29.26 6.68 18.37
C ALA A 301 27.83 7.17 18.11
N GLY A 302 27.67 8.45 17.80
CA GLY A 302 26.37 9.04 17.48
C GLY A 302 25.96 8.83 16.03
N ASN A 303 24.76 9.28 15.66
CA ASN A 303 24.29 9.24 14.28
C ASN A 303 25.19 10.02 13.31
N LYS A 304 25.83 11.10 13.78
CA LYS A 304 26.77 11.89 12.96
C LYS A 304 27.98 11.05 12.56
N ASP A 305 28.58 10.36 13.52
CA ASP A 305 29.77 9.51 13.31
C ASP A 305 29.44 8.32 12.39
N LEU A 306 28.26 7.72 12.55
CA LEU A 306 27.82 6.53 11.80
C LEU A 306 27.27 6.84 10.40
N ARG A 307 27.10 8.12 10.02
CA ARG A 307 26.39 8.54 8.80
C ARG A 307 26.87 7.81 7.54
N TYR A 308 28.19 7.78 7.32
CA TYR A 308 28.76 7.17 6.11
C TYR A 308 28.65 5.64 6.11
N PHE A 309 28.64 5.01 7.29
CA PHE A 309 28.42 3.58 7.41
C PHE A 309 26.97 3.21 7.12
N GLN A 310 26.00 3.98 7.64
CA GLN A 310 24.58 3.82 7.32
C GLN A 310 24.34 4.01 5.83
N MET A 311 24.91 5.04 5.21
CA MET A 311 24.81 5.27 3.77
C MET A 311 25.43 4.13 2.95
N ASN A 312 26.57 3.59 3.37
CA ASN A 312 27.19 2.43 2.72
C ASN A 312 26.31 1.18 2.83
N GLN A 313 25.66 0.94 3.97
CA GLN A 313 24.71 -0.16 4.12
C GLN A 313 23.48 0.03 3.22
N MET A 314 22.89 1.22 3.18
CA MET A 314 21.75 1.55 2.31
C MET A 314 22.10 1.35 0.83
N ASN A 315 23.30 1.77 0.41
CA ASN A 315 23.75 1.56 -0.96
C ASN A 315 23.90 0.07 -1.30
N LYS A 316 24.38 -0.75 -0.37
CA LYS A 316 24.46 -2.21 -0.56
C LYS A 316 23.08 -2.83 -0.65
N SER A 317 22.15 -2.48 0.24
CA SER A 317 20.78 -3.00 0.19
C SER A 317 20.05 -2.57 -1.09
N LEU A 318 20.25 -1.34 -1.54
CA LEU A 318 19.64 -0.84 -2.77
C LEU A 318 20.16 -1.60 -4.00
N ARG A 319 21.48 -1.86 -4.09
CA ARG A 319 22.05 -2.66 -5.19
C ARG A 319 21.48 -4.08 -5.21
N VAL A 320 21.34 -4.72 -4.05
CA VAL A 320 20.74 -6.06 -3.94
C VAL A 320 19.27 -6.02 -4.38
N ALA A 321 18.51 -5.03 -3.91
CA ALA A 321 17.11 -4.85 -4.32
C ALA A 321 16.99 -4.64 -5.84
N SER A 322 17.79 -3.76 -6.43
CA SER A 322 17.80 -3.51 -7.87
C SER A 322 18.13 -4.78 -8.67
N PHE A 323 19.09 -5.59 -8.20
CA PHE A 323 19.42 -6.87 -8.83
C PHE A 323 18.23 -7.84 -8.78
N LEU A 324 17.56 -7.96 -7.63
CA LEU A 324 16.38 -8.82 -7.49
C LEU A 324 15.22 -8.35 -8.38
N PHE A 325 14.96 -7.04 -8.45
CA PHE A 325 13.95 -6.48 -9.35
C PHE A 325 14.29 -6.77 -10.82
N MET A 326 15.55 -6.57 -11.22
CA MET A 326 15.98 -6.88 -12.58
C MET A 326 15.79 -8.37 -12.92
N MET A 327 16.18 -9.27 -12.01
CA MET A 327 15.98 -10.70 -12.18
C MET A 327 14.50 -11.08 -12.28
N SER A 328 13.64 -10.47 -11.46
CA SER A 328 12.19 -10.70 -11.56
C SER A 328 11.62 -10.22 -12.90
N GLY A 329 12.10 -9.07 -13.41
CA GLY A 329 11.67 -8.54 -14.71
C GLY A 329 12.11 -9.43 -15.87
N ILE A 330 13.33 -9.98 -15.82
CA ILE A 330 13.83 -10.93 -16.82
C ILE A 330 12.99 -12.21 -16.81
N ILE A 331 12.70 -12.76 -15.63
CA ILE A 331 11.87 -13.97 -15.49
C ILE A 331 10.47 -13.71 -16.03
N TRP A 332 9.85 -12.61 -15.62
CA TRP A 332 8.51 -12.22 -16.06
C TRP A 332 8.45 -11.99 -17.58
N GLY A 333 9.42 -11.24 -18.13
CA GLY A 333 9.53 -11.01 -19.57
C GLY A 333 9.72 -12.32 -20.34
N GLY A 334 10.57 -13.23 -19.83
CA GLY A 334 10.76 -14.56 -20.40
C GLY A 334 9.48 -15.39 -20.45
N MET A 335 8.69 -15.38 -19.37
CA MET A 335 7.37 -16.05 -19.34
C MET A 335 6.42 -15.48 -20.39
N ASN A 336 6.31 -14.15 -20.49
CA ASN A 336 5.44 -13.50 -21.48
C ASN A 336 5.88 -13.80 -22.92
N VAL A 337 7.19 -13.88 -23.19
CA VAL A 337 7.69 -14.28 -24.51
C VAL A 337 7.34 -15.74 -24.81
N LEU A 338 7.49 -16.65 -23.85
CA LEU A 338 7.11 -18.05 -24.00
C LEU A 338 5.59 -18.18 -24.27
N GLU A 339 4.75 -17.49 -23.48
CA GLU A 339 3.31 -17.40 -23.74
C GLU A 339 3.02 -16.83 -25.13
N GLY A 340 3.68 -15.74 -25.54
CA GLY A 340 3.55 -15.17 -26.88
C GLY A 340 3.90 -16.16 -28.00
N LEU A 341 4.92 -17.00 -27.82
CA LEU A 341 5.27 -18.06 -28.76
C LEU A 341 4.18 -19.14 -28.83
N THR A 342 3.59 -19.52 -27.69
CA THR A 342 2.46 -20.46 -27.66
C THR A 342 1.21 -19.88 -28.33
N TYR A 343 0.88 -18.61 -28.09
CA TYR A 343 -0.22 -17.92 -28.76
C TYR A 343 0.00 -17.82 -30.27
N ARG A 344 1.26 -17.63 -30.71
CA ARG A 344 1.59 -17.63 -32.14
C ARG A 344 1.36 -19.00 -32.80
N GLN A 345 1.62 -20.09 -32.08
CA GLN A 345 1.29 -21.44 -32.56
C GLN A 345 -0.23 -21.66 -32.61
N GLN A 346 -0.96 -21.27 -31.56
CA GLN A 346 -2.42 -21.36 -31.51
C GLN A 346 -3.08 -20.55 -32.63
N LYS A 347 -2.61 -19.33 -32.89
CA LYS A 347 -3.11 -18.49 -33.99
C LYS A 347 -2.97 -19.18 -35.35
N LYS A 348 -1.89 -19.93 -35.59
CA LYS A 348 -1.74 -20.70 -36.83
C LYS A 348 -2.76 -21.83 -36.92
N SER A 349 -3.01 -22.55 -35.82
CA SER A 349 -4.04 -23.60 -35.80
C SER A 349 -5.45 -23.05 -35.94
N ASP A 350 -5.72 -21.89 -35.34
CA ASP A 350 -7.04 -21.26 -35.40
C ASP A 350 -7.30 -20.63 -36.77
N ALA A 351 -6.28 -20.04 -37.41
CA ALA A 351 -6.36 -19.62 -38.81
C ALA A 351 -6.65 -20.81 -39.74
N ALA A 352 -5.95 -21.94 -39.57
CA ALA A 352 -6.21 -23.14 -40.37
C ALA A 352 -7.64 -23.70 -40.17
N LYS A 353 -8.17 -23.63 -38.93
CA LYS A 353 -9.57 -23.99 -38.65
C LYS A 353 -10.53 -23.00 -39.31
N ALA A 354 -10.27 -21.69 -39.21
CA ALA A 354 -11.10 -20.66 -39.83
C ALA A 354 -11.16 -20.86 -41.34
N ASP A 355 -10.03 -21.06 -42.01
CA ASP A 355 -9.96 -21.35 -43.43
C ASP A 355 -10.73 -22.63 -43.79
N PHE A 356 -10.59 -23.69 -42.98
CA PHE A 356 -11.34 -24.93 -43.18
C PHE A 356 -12.86 -24.73 -43.11
N TYR A 357 -13.36 -23.99 -42.11
CA TYR A 357 -14.79 -23.72 -41.98
C TYR A 357 -15.29 -22.71 -43.01
N GLN A 358 -14.47 -21.74 -43.41
CA GLN A 358 -14.77 -20.78 -44.48
C GLN A 358 -15.04 -21.53 -45.80
N VAL A 359 -14.13 -22.42 -46.21
CA VAL A 359 -14.32 -23.25 -47.42
C VAL A 359 -15.57 -24.09 -47.33
N ARG A 360 -15.86 -24.71 -46.18
CA ARG A 360 -17.09 -25.51 -46.01
C ARG A 360 -18.35 -24.66 -46.03
N TYR A 361 -18.30 -23.45 -45.50
CA TYR A 361 -19.39 -22.50 -45.56
C TYR A 361 -19.65 -22.07 -47.01
N GLU A 362 -18.60 -21.78 -47.79
CA GLU A 362 -18.72 -21.45 -49.22
C GLU A 362 -19.30 -22.62 -50.02
N VAL A 363 -18.81 -23.85 -49.82
CA VAL A 363 -19.37 -25.06 -50.45
C VAL A 363 -20.82 -25.30 -50.03
N ALA A 364 -21.19 -25.06 -48.76
CA ALA A 364 -22.56 -25.17 -48.30
C ALA A 364 -23.46 -24.07 -48.91
N ARG A 365 -22.94 -22.85 -49.04
CA ARG A 365 -23.61 -21.72 -49.70
C ARG A 365 -23.86 -21.99 -51.17
N GLU A 366 -22.92 -22.60 -51.88
CA GLU A 366 -23.10 -23.01 -53.28
C GLU A 366 -24.11 -24.15 -53.44
N ARG A 367 -24.24 -25.03 -52.43
CA ARG A 367 -25.21 -26.14 -52.44
C ARG A 367 -26.62 -25.73 -52.05
N ILE A 368 -26.80 -24.59 -51.39
CA ILE A 368 -28.11 -24.00 -51.11
C ILE A 368 -28.51 -23.21 -52.36
N SER A 369 -29.42 -23.75 -53.15
CA SER A 369 -30.02 -23.04 -54.29
C SER A 369 -30.47 -21.65 -53.85
N ALA A 370 -30.05 -20.61 -54.57
CA ALA A 370 -30.36 -19.21 -54.25
C ALA A 370 -31.86 -19.05 -53.97
N LEU A 371 -32.21 -18.80 -52.71
CA LEU A 371 -33.57 -18.42 -52.35
C LEU A 371 -33.85 -17.06 -53.03
N PRO A 372 -35.03 -16.84 -53.65
CA PRO A 372 -35.24 -15.70 -54.54
C PRO A 372 -35.39 -14.35 -53.84
N VAL A 373 -35.06 -14.23 -52.55
CA VAL A 373 -35.44 -13.09 -51.73
C VAL A 373 -34.27 -12.64 -50.84
N ASP A 374 -33.98 -11.34 -50.89
CA ASP A 374 -32.93 -10.66 -50.14
C ASP A 374 -33.27 -10.65 -48.63
N PRO A 375 -32.31 -10.94 -47.72
CA PRO A 375 -32.51 -10.88 -46.27
C PRO A 375 -33.10 -9.57 -45.74
N ALA A 376 -32.92 -8.44 -46.44
CA ALA A 376 -33.52 -7.16 -46.07
C ALA A 376 -35.07 -7.15 -46.22
N ASP A 377 -35.62 -7.92 -47.16
CA ASP A 377 -37.06 -8.00 -47.40
C ASP A 377 -37.78 -8.89 -46.37
N LEU A 378 -37.04 -9.74 -45.65
CA LEU A 378 -37.61 -10.58 -44.59
C LEU A 378 -37.87 -9.78 -43.30
N SER A 379 -37.06 -8.76 -42.99
CA SER A 379 -37.29 -7.93 -41.79
C SER A 379 -38.52 -7.04 -41.96
N THR A 380 -38.72 -6.47 -43.14
CA THR A 380 -39.87 -5.61 -43.44
C THR A 380 -41.19 -6.35 -43.40
N VAL A 381 -41.22 -7.62 -43.83
CA VAL A 381 -42.41 -8.48 -43.71
C VAL A 381 -42.71 -8.83 -42.25
N VAL A 382 -41.68 -9.08 -41.42
CA VAL A 382 -41.87 -9.35 -39.99
C VAL A 382 -42.35 -8.10 -39.24
N ASP A 383 -41.81 -6.93 -39.56
CA ASP A 383 -42.22 -5.67 -38.95
C ASP A 383 -43.65 -5.27 -39.35
N ALA A 384 -44.02 -5.44 -40.62
CA ALA A 384 -45.39 -5.20 -41.09
C ALA A 384 -46.41 -6.11 -40.39
N LYS A 385 -46.07 -7.40 -40.18
CA LYS A 385 -46.91 -8.33 -39.44
C LYS A 385 -47.12 -7.88 -37.99
N ASN A 386 -46.05 -7.45 -37.31
CA ASN A 386 -46.11 -7.01 -35.92
C ASN A 386 -46.97 -5.74 -35.72
N VAL A 387 -46.97 -4.82 -36.70
CA VAL A 387 -47.84 -3.63 -36.66
C VAL A 387 -49.30 -3.99 -36.87
N LEU A 388 -49.60 -4.90 -37.81
CA LEU A 388 -50.97 -5.37 -38.07
C LEU A 388 -51.55 -6.15 -36.89
N GLU A 389 -50.76 -6.97 -36.19
CA GLU A 389 -51.22 -7.67 -34.98
C GLU A 389 -51.51 -6.72 -33.82
N LYS A 390 -50.80 -5.57 -33.72
CA LYS A 390 -50.92 -4.65 -32.59
C LYS A 390 -52.12 -3.69 -32.66
N TYR A 391 -52.70 -3.46 -33.85
CA TYR A 391 -53.76 -2.45 -34.05
C TYR A 391 -55.03 -3.02 -34.74
N GLN A 392 -55.34 -4.31 -34.59
CA GLN A 392 -56.61 -4.86 -35.09
C GLN A 392 -57.80 -4.21 -34.36
N ALA A 393 -58.66 -3.50 -35.09
CA ALA A 393 -59.92 -2.95 -34.58
C ALA A 393 -61.10 -3.60 -35.32
N ASP A 394 -62.16 -3.95 -34.59
CA ASP A 394 -63.39 -4.57 -35.09
C ASP A 394 -64.57 -3.59 -34.94
N PRO A 395 -65.42 -3.36 -35.97
CA PRO A 395 -66.58 -2.46 -35.90
C PRO A 395 -67.71 -2.90 -34.95
N VAL A 396 -67.67 -4.10 -34.39
CA VAL A 396 -68.77 -4.68 -33.58
C VAL A 396 -69.20 -3.77 -32.43
N ASP A 397 -68.27 -3.19 -31.66
CA ASP A 397 -68.62 -2.37 -30.50
C ASP A 397 -69.24 -1.02 -30.90
N MET A 398 -68.76 -0.43 -31.99
CA MET A 398 -69.38 0.78 -32.55
C MET A 398 -70.80 0.51 -33.04
N PHE A 399 -71.05 -0.61 -33.72
CA PHE A 399 -72.39 -0.95 -34.15
C PHE A 399 -73.32 -1.29 -32.99
N ARG A 400 -72.82 -1.96 -31.94
CA ARG A 400 -73.57 -2.21 -30.71
C ARG A 400 -73.98 -0.90 -30.03
N LEU A 401 -73.07 0.08 -29.99
CA LEU A 401 -73.33 1.41 -29.46
C LEU A 401 -74.43 2.14 -30.25
N ILE A 402 -74.30 2.21 -31.57
CA ILE A 402 -75.29 2.87 -32.43
C ILE A 402 -76.66 2.20 -32.27
N SER A 403 -76.71 0.87 -32.24
CA SER A 403 -77.94 0.11 -32.02
C SER A 403 -78.60 0.48 -30.68
N LYS A 404 -77.84 0.54 -29.58
CA LYS A 404 -78.36 0.90 -28.26
C LYS A 404 -78.93 2.33 -28.22
N GLY A 405 -78.32 3.25 -28.98
CA GLY A 405 -78.83 4.61 -29.14
C GLY A 405 -80.16 4.70 -29.88
N LEU A 406 -80.34 3.89 -30.93
CA LEU A 406 -81.55 3.87 -31.73
C LEU A 406 -82.76 3.24 -31.01
N GLU A 407 -82.53 2.35 -30.03
CA GLU A 407 -83.63 1.71 -29.28
C GLU A 407 -84.60 2.72 -28.64
N ALA A 408 -84.10 3.89 -28.21
CA ALA A 408 -84.93 4.94 -27.61
C ALA A 408 -85.66 5.82 -28.64
N PHE A 409 -85.32 5.72 -29.93
CA PHE A 409 -85.85 6.56 -31.01
C PHE A 409 -86.27 5.70 -32.21
N PRO A 410 -87.38 4.94 -32.11
CA PRO A 410 -87.83 4.03 -33.17
C PRO A 410 -88.18 4.74 -34.49
N ASP A 411 -88.44 6.05 -34.44
CA ASP A 411 -88.78 6.84 -35.63
C ASP A 411 -87.55 7.17 -36.52
N ILE A 412 -86.32 6.88 -36.06
CA ILE A 412 -85.07 7.17 -36.77
C ILE A 412 -84.58 5.91 -37.51
N GLN A 413 -84.47 5.97 -38.83
CA GLN A 413 -83.90 4.91 -39.66
C GLN A 413 -82.55 5.30 -40.27
N ILE A 414 -81.54 4.45 -40.07
CA ILE A 414 -80.20 4.62 -40.66
C ILE A 414 -80.19 4.09 -42.10
N SER A 415 -79.66 4.88 -43.02
CA SER A 415 -79.49 4.51 -44.42
C SER A 415 -78.07 4.02 -44.76
N ASN A 416 -77.04 4.55 -44.10
CA ASN A 416 -75.65 4.17 -44.35
C ASN A 416 -74.78 4.42 -43.11
N ILE A 417 -73.80 3.53 -42.87
CA ILE A 417 -72.77 3.69 -41.83
C ILE A 417 -71.40 3.51 -42.48
N GLN A 418 -70.56 4.54 -42.42
CA GLN A 418 -69.13 4.46 -42.73
C GLN A 418 -68.34 4.34 -41.43
N TRP A 419 -67.36 3.44 -41.38
CA TRP A 419 -66.56 3.18 -40.19
C TRP A 419 -65.07 3.15 -40.51
N SER A 420 -64.25 3.68 -39.59
CA SER A 420 -62.79 3.61 -39.66
C SER A 420 -62.19 3.52 -38.25
N ALA A 421 -61.01 2.90 -38.14
CA ALA A 421 -60.21 2.89 -36.92
C ALA A 421 -58.89 3.62 -37.16
N ASN A 422 -58.56 4.59 -36.31
CA ASN A 422 -57.37 5.41 -36.45
C ASN A 422 -56.86 5.86 -35.07
N THR A 423 -55.59 6.21 -34.96
CA THR A 423 -55.03 6.82 -33.75
C THR A 423 -55.40 8.31 -33.63
N ASP A 424 -55.80 8.96 -34.72
CA ASP A 424 -56.31 10.35 -34.71
C ASP A 424 -57.84 10.38 -34.60
N PRO A 425 -58.43 10.94 -33.52
CA PRO A 425 -59.89 11.04 -33.35
C PRO A 425 -60.55 11.97 -34.37
N ASN A 426 -59.77 12.89 -34.97
CA ASN A 426 -60.26 13.81 -35.98
C ASN A 426 -60.15 13.25 -37.40
N TYR A 427 -59.62 12.04 -37.58
CA TYR A 427 -59.45 11.43 -38.90
C TYR A 427 -60.73 11.53 -39.73
N LYS A 428 -60.58 11.98 -40.97
CA LYS A 428 -61.62 12.04 -42.00
C LYS A 428 -61.17 11.07 -43.10
N SER A 429 -62.00 10.10 -43.46
CA SER A 429 -61.68 9.19 -44.55
C SER A 429 -61.62 9.95 -45.88
N ASP A 430 -60.64 9.60 -46.72
CA ASP A 430 -60.50 10.18 -48.07
C ASP A 430 -61.75 9.85 -48.91
N GLY A 431 -62.56 10.88 -49.18
CA GLY A 431 -63.81 10.74 -49.94
C GLY A 431 -64.92 11.75 -49.64
N GLU A 432 -64.77 12.63 -48.64
CA GLU A 432 -65.88 13.51 -48.22
C GLU A 432 -65.55 15.02 -48.14
N ASP A 433 -66.10 15.77 -49.09
CA ASP A 433 -66.22 17.23 -49.11
C ASP A 433 -67.50 17.69 -48.38
N PHE A 434 -67.52 17.61 -47.05
CA PHE A 434 -68.50 18.34 -46.24
C PHE A 434 -67.90 19.66 -45.78
N LYS A 435 -68.38 20.76 -46.40
CA LYS A 435 -68.07 22.14 -45.98
C LYS A 435 -68.32 22.26 -44.47
N ASN A 436 -67.29 22.70 -43.74
CA ASN A 436 -67.18 22.87 -42.28
C ASN A 436 -68.39 23.57 -41.61
N THR A 437 -69.51 22.88 -41.55
CA THR A 437 -70.71 23.35 -40.86
C THR A 437 -71.13 22.23 -39.93
N VAL A 438 -70.31 21.99 -38.90
CA VAL A 438 -70.77 21.22 -37.74
C VAL A 438 -71.90 22.03 -37.15
N VAL A 439 -73.14 21.60 -37.40
CA VAL A 439 -74.33 22.37 -37.03
C VAL A 439 -74.48 22.38 -35.51
N LYS A 440 -74.07 21.29 -34.85
CA LYS A 440 -74.00 21.20 -33.40
C LYS A 440 -73.05 20.10 -32.96
N ARG A 441 -72.22 20.39 -31.95
CA ARG A 441 -71.31 19.44 -31.32
C ARG A 441 -71.76 19.21 -29.89
N VAL A 442 -72.07 17.98 -29.53
CA VAL A 442 -72.43 17.59 -28.16
C VAL A 442 -71.26 16.79 -27.60
N GLN A 443 -70.38 17.50 -26.87
CA GLN A 443 -69.26 16.88 -26.16
C GLN A 443 -69.69 16.55 -24.75
N ASN A 444 -69.39 15.32 -24.32
CA ASN A 444 -69.73 14.86 -22.97
C ASN A 444 -68.65 15.17 -21.91
N VAL A 445 -67.66 15.98 -22.26
CA VAL A 445 -66.60 16.45 -21.34
C VAL A 445 -66.48 17.98 -21.45
N PRO A 446 -66.77 18.75 -20.39
CA PRO A 446 -66.64 20.21 -20.43
C PRO A 446 -65.17 20.62 -20.54
N GLY A 447 -64.80 21.35 -21.61
CA GLY A 447 -63.57 22.16 -21.60
C GLY A 447 -62.52 21.98 -22.71
N LEU A 448 -62.84 21.52 -23.93
CA LEU A 448 -61.87 21.50 -25.04
C LEU A 448 -62.47 21.93 -26.39
N GLY A 449 -62.55 23.25 -26.59
CA GLY A 449 -62.81 23.90 -27.87
C GLY A 449 -61.55 23.98 -28.74
N ASN A 450 -60.97 22.83 -29.07
CA ASN A 450 -59.99 22.52 -30.13
C ASN A 450 -59.28 21.24 -29.69
N ILE A 451 -59.52 20.14 -30.40
CA ILE A 451 -58.93 18.83 -30.12
C ILE A 451 -57.50 18.87 -30.65
N GLY A 452 -56.60 19.41 -29.84
CA GLY A 452 -55.16 19.33 -29.99
C GLY A 452 -54.58 18.85 -28.66
N ASP A 453 -53.99 17.66 -28.67
CA ASP A 453 -52.97 17.18 -27.73
C ASP A 453 -53.21 17.38 -26.22
N THR A 454 -54.28 16.79 -25.68
CA THR A 454 -54.34 16.51 -24.23
C THR A 454 -54.80 15.09 -23.95
N GLU A 455 -53.84 14.27 -23.51
CA GLU A 455 -53.94 13.00 -22.77
C GLU A 455 -55.34 12.36 -22.72
N THR A 456 -55.71 11.73 -23.82
CA THR A 456 -56.85 10.83 -23.90
C THR A 456 -56.36 9.41 -23.63
N ALA A 457 -56.90 8.73 -22.62
CA ALA A 457 -56.53 7.36 -22.21
C ALA A 457 -56.88 6.24 -23.22
N TYR A 458 -56.97 6.57 -24.51
CA TYR A 458 -57.42 5.71 -25.59
C TYR A 458 -56.24 5.43 -26.54
N ILE A 459 -56.05 4.16 -26.94
CA ILE A 459 -54.94 3.73 -27.82
C ILE A 459 -55.28 3.96 -29.28
N ASN A 460 -56.55 3.79 -29.63
CA ASN A 460 -57.09 4.16 -30.93
C ASN A 460 -58.55 4.60 -30.79
N TYR A 461 -59.07 5.16 -31.88
CA TYR A 461 -60.42 5.66 -32.00
C TYR A 461 -61.13 4.91 -33.10
N GLN A 462 -62.37 4.51 -32.80
CA GLN A 462 -63.31 4.08 -33.83
C GLN A 462 -64.19 5.26 -34.18
N ILE A 463 -64.26 5.58 -35.47
CA ILE A 463 -65.01 6.72 -35.98
C ILE A 463 -66.08 6.17 -36.91
N ALA A 464 -67.34 6.34 -36.52
CA ALA A 464 -68.48 6.04 -37.37
C ALA A 464 -69.18 7.33 -37.79
N MET A 465 -69.56 7.38 -39.05
CA MET A 465 -70.45 8.38 -39.57
C MET A 465 -71.66 7.69 -40.16
N PHE A 466 -72.85 8.12 -39.77
CA PHE A 466 -74.07 7.55 -40.31
C PHE A 466 -75.04 8.61 -40.80
N HIS A 467 -75.73 8.25 -41.87
CA HIS A 467 -76.82 9.00 -42.46
C HIS A 467 -78.13 8.39 -41.99
N ALA A 468 -79.06 9.21 -41.53
CA ALA A 468 -80.34 8.76 -41.00
C ALA A 468 -81.48 9.67 -41.45
N HIS A 469 -82.71 9.16 -41.38
CA HIS A 469 -83.92 9.90 -41.68
C HIS A 469 -85.06 9.51 -40.73
N LEU A 470 -86.02 10.41 -40.53
CA LEU A 470 -87.25 10.09 -39.79
C LEU A 470 -88.32 9.51 -40.71
N GLU A 471 -88.85 8.33 -40.37
CA GLU A 471 -89.76 7.53 -41.22
C GLU A 471 -91.22 8.05 -41.24
N ASN A 472 -91.66 8.77 -40.20
CA ASN A 472 -93.03 9.32 -40.08
C ASN A 472 -93.03 10.86 -39.91
N PHE A 473 -92.37 11.57 -40.83
CA PHE A 473 -92.27 13.03 -40.75
C PHE A 473 -93.58 13.72 -41.19
N ASP A 474 -94.25 14.40 -40.25
CA ASP A 474 -95.53 15.10 -40.46
C ASP A 474 -95.37 16.56 -40.94
N GLY A 475 -94.14 16.97 -41.29
CA GLY A 475 -93.80 18.34 -41.67
C GLY A 475 -93.45 19.26 -40.50
N ASP A 476 -93.48 18.78 -39.24
CA ASP A 476 -93.05 19.56 -38.08
C ASP A 476 -91.52 19.50 -37.89
N TYR A 477 -90.83 20.41 -38.56
CA TYR A 477 -89.38 20.57 -38.42
C TYR A 477 -88.94 20.89 -36.99
N ARG A 478 -89.78 21.54 -36.17
CA ARG A 478 -89.42 21.87 -34.79
C ARG A 478 -89.38 20.60 -33.93
N LYS A 479 -90.35 19.71 -34.13
CA LYS A 479 -90.38 18.40 -33.49
C LYS A 479 -89.23 17.51 -33.98
N ALA A 480 -88.97 17.47 -35.29
CA ALA A 480 -87.85 16.71 -35.85
C ALA A 480 -86.47 17.17 -35.31
N LEU A 481 -86.25 18.48 -35.24
CA LEU A 481 -85.03 19.04 -34.65
C LEU A 481 -84.89 18.69 -33.18
N ALA A 482 -85.98 18.75 -32.40
CA ALA A 482 -85.97 18.36 -30.99
C ALA A 482 -85.67 16.86 -30.80
N THR A 483 -86.18 16.00 -31.69
CA THR A 483 -85.89 14.55 -31.68
C THR A 483 -84.41 14.27 -32.00
N ILE A 484 -83.84 14.92 -33.01
CA ILE A 484 -82.42 14.77 -33.38
C ILE A 484 -81.50 15.31 -32.29
N ASP A 485 -81.86 16.43 -31.67
CA ASP A 485 -81.14 17.00 -30.53
C ASP A 485 -81.18 16.06 -29.31
N SER A 486 -82.34 15.47 -29.03
CA SER A 486 -82.48 14.50 -27.94
C SER A 486 -81.68 13.23 -28.22
N PHE A 487 -81.69 12.74 -29.47
CA PHE A 487 -80.91 11.58 -29.91
C PHE A 487 -79.40 11.81 -29.78
N SER A 488 -78.89 12.92 -30.30
CA SER A 488 -77.45 13.25 -30.19
C SER A 488 -77.00 13.42 -28.75
N THR A 489 -77.85 14.01 -27.89
CA THR A 489 -77.58 14.17 -26.45
C THR A 489 -77.61 12.82 -25.72
N GLN A 490 -78.52 11.92 -26.07
CA GLN A 490 -78.56 10.59 -25.47
C GLN A 490 -77.38 9.72 -25.94
N MET A 491 -77.01 9.82 -27.21
CA MET A 491 -75.82 9.14 -27.75
C MET A 491 -74.54 9.62 -27.09
N SER A 492 -74.40 10.93 -26.82
CA SER A 492 -73.21 11.43 -26.13
C SER A 492 -73.11 10.92 -24.69
N GLN A 493 -74.25 10.64 -24.04
CA GLN A 493 -74.34 10.09 -22.68
C GLN A 493 -74.01 8.60 -22.55
N LEU A 494 -73.81 7.88 -23.65
CA LEU A 494 -73.39 6.49 -23.60
C LEU A 494 -71.90 6.38 -23.22
N ASP A 495 -71.59 5.42 -22.34
CA ASP A 495 -70.22 5.13 -21.94
C ASP A 495 -69.34 4.80 -23.15
N SER A 496 -68.09 5.26 -23.13
CA SER A 496 -67.07 5.11 -24.19
C SER A 496 -67.26 5.98 -25.44
N VAL A 497 -68.35 6.75 -25.54
CA VAL A 497 -68.50 7.77 -26.57
C VAL A 497 -67.66 8.99 -26.22
N HIS A 498 -66.69 9.27 -27.07
CA HIS A 498 -65.81 10.41 -26.92
C HIS A 498 -66.46 11.69 -27.46
N GLU A 499 -67.11 11.61 -28.64
CA GLU A 499 -67.75 12.76 -29.28
C GLU A 499 -68.94 12.35 -30.14
N VAL A 500 -70.01 13.16 -30.09
CA VAL A 500 -71.09 13.12 -31.08
C VAL A 500 -71.24 14.49 -31.74
N SER A 501 -71.14 14.51 -33.06
CA SER A 501 -71.24 15.72 -33.87
C SER A 501 -72.33 15.56 -34.92
N VAL A 502 -73.33 16.45 -34.90
CA VAL A 502 -74.37 16.49 -35.93
C VAL A 502 -73.83 17.31 -37.10
N LEU A 503 -73.64 16.65 -38.23
CA LEU A 503 -73.00 17.21 -39.43
C LEU A 503 -74.01 17.92 -40.33
N SER A 504 -75.25 17.45 -40.40
CA SER A 504 -76.31 18.10 -41.16
C SER A 504 -77.67 17.89 -40.49
N LEU A 505 -78.54 18.90 -40.56
CA LEU A 505 -79.90 18.86 -40.06
C LEU A 505 -80.92 18.87 -41.22
N PRO A 506 -82.16 18.41 -40.99
CA PRO A 506 -83.21 18.41 -42.02
C PRO A 506 -83.63 19.80 -42.50
N LEU A 507 -83.34 20.84 -41.72
CA LEU A 507 -83.54 22.24 -42.05
C LEU A 507 -82.32 23.04 -41.59
N ASP A 508 -81.72 23.79 -42.52
CA ASP A 508 -80.51 24.57 -42.27
C ASP A 508 -80.86 25.85 -41.47
N ILE A 509 -80.35 25.94 -40.25
CA ILE A 509 -80.60 27.03 -39.29
C ILE A 509 -79.31 27.85 -39.01
N GLY A 510 -78.25 27.65 -39.81
CA GLY A 510 -77.00 28.40 -39.67
C GLY A 510 -77.18 29.89 -40.00
N SER A 511 -76.42 30.76 -39.32
CA SER A 511 -76.48 32.23 -39.49
C SER A 511 -76.09 32.73 -40.89
N ASP A 512 -75.52 31.87 -41.74
CA ASP A 512 -75.20 32.15 -43.15
C ASP A 512 -76.26 31.59 -44.14
N ALA A 513 -77.35 30.97 -43.64
CA ALA A 513 -78.41 30.42 -44.47
C ALA A 513 -79.45 31.51 -44.83
N SER A 514 -79.58 31.80 -46.13
CA SER A 514 -80.61 32.72 -46.63
C SER A 514 -82.00 32.07 -46.48
N LEU A 515 -82.84 32.63 -45.60
CA LEU A 515 -84.24 32.27 -45.43
C LEU A 515 -85.05 32.61 -46.70
N GLN A 516 -85.12 31.68 -47.65
CA GLN A 516 -86.05 31.77 -48.77
C GLN A 516 -87.37 31.07 -48.43
N GLY A 517 -88.42 31.88 -48.26
CA GLY A 517 -89.78 31.39 -48.15
C GLY A 517 -90.26 30.79 -49.48
N SER A 518 -90.51 29.48 -49.48
CA SER A 518 -91.52 28.89 -50.34
C SER A 518 -92.16 27.71 -49.63
N SER A 519 -93.48 27.73 -49.52
CA SER A 519 -94.30 26.65 -49.00
C SER A 519 -94.20 25.42 -49.92
N LYS A 520 -93.24 24.54 -49.66
CA LYS A 520 -93.28 23.14 -50.10
C LYS A 520 -93.65 22.27 -48.91
N LYS A 521 -94.95 22.06 -48.72
CA LYS A 521 -95.47 20.86 -48.07
C LYS A 521 -95.25 19.73 -49.07
N ASP A 522 -94.16 18.97 -48.90
CA ASP A 522 -93.94 17.58 -49.37
C ASP A 522 -92.44 17.24 -49.24
N ALA A 523 -91.88 17.43 -48.05
CA ALA A 523 -90.69 16.69 -47.65
C ALA A 523 -91.21 15.46 -46.91
N THR A 524 -91.09 14.28 -47.51
CA THR A 524 -91.57 13.03 -46.90
C THR A 524 -90.62 12.49 -45.83
N ASN A 525 -89.32 12.82 -45.90
CA ASN A 525 -88.30 12.34 -44.96
C ASN A 525 -87.43 13.50 -44.46
N ALA A 526 -87.15 13.52 -43.15
CA ALA A 526 -86.25 14.49 -42.53
C ALA A 526 -84.84 13.88 -42.36
N ASN A 527 -83.95 14.15 -43.33
CA ASN A 527 -82.60 13.57 -43.38
C ASN A 527 -81.60 14.33 -42.50
N PHE A 528 -80.73 13.62 -41.80
CA PHE A 528 -79.65 14.18 -41.00
C PHE A 528 -78.45 13.23 -40.96
N SER A 529 -77.28 13.76 -40.62
CA SER A 529 -76.04 12.99 -40.54
C SER A 529 -75.36 13.23 -39.21
N VAL A 530 -74.86 12.15 -38.59
CA VAL A 530 -74.18 12.21 -37.29
C VAL A 530 -72.85 11.48 -37.37
N ARG A 531 -71.81 12.11 -36.81
CA ARG A 531 -70.50 11.51 -36.55
C ARG A 531 -70.41 11.13 -35.08
N VAL A 532 -70.01 9.90 -34.82
CA VAL A 532 -69.74 9.37 -33.48
C VAL A 532 -68.30 8.90 -33.42
N VAL A 533 -67.57 9.36 -32.41
CA VAL A 533 -66.20 8.94 -32.12
C VAL A 533 -66.23 8.17 -30.82
N LEU A 534 -65.79 6.91 -30.87
CA LEU A 534 -65.61 6.02 -29.74
C LEU A 534 -64.12 5.92 -29.43
N GLY A 535 -63.74 6.16 -28.18
CA GLY A 535 -62.38 5.90 -27.74
C GLY A 535 -62.23 4.45 -27.27
N VAL A 536 -61.22 3.73 -27.75
CA VAL A 536 -60.88 2.37 -27.28
C VAL A 536 -59.71 2.46 -26.32
N LYS A 537 -59.95 2.07 -25.06
CA LYS A 537 -58.91 2.02 -24.03
C LYS A 537 -58.18 0.68 -24.14
N ASP A 538 -56.93 0.62 -23.67
CA ASP A 538 -56.25 -0.66 -23.49
C ASP A 538 -57.05 -1.48 -22.48
N GLU A 539 -57.77 -2.50 -22.93
CA GLU A 539 -58.26 -3.54 -22.04
C GLU A 539 -57.07 -4.46 -21.76
N ALA A 540 -56.49 -4.34 -20.57
CA ALA A 540 -55.48 -5.27 -20.08
C ALA A 540 -56.10 -6.64 -19.75
#